data_AF-A0A0F2TBJ1-F1
#
_entry.id   AF-A0A0F2TBJ1-F1
#
_cell.length_a   1.000
_cell.length_b   1.000
_cell.length_c   1.000
_cell.angle_alpha   90.00
_cell.angle_beta   90.00
_cell.angle_gamma   90.00
#
_symmetry.space_group_name_H-M   'P 1'
#
loop_
_entity.id
_entity.type
_entity.pdbx_description
1 polymer ?
#
loop_
_entity_poly.entity_id
_entity_poly.type
_entity_poly.pdbx_seq_one_letter_code
_entity_poly.pdbx_strand_id
1 'polypeptide(L)'
;MRLPAAGPGRCRVHGGGGMRPRDEVTVHQLLGRISYFHVLFIEPALASAPAAAGGELCCNHRTPSGPARPDAGGLLAHGAWAVLDEVAATLGTWAGRCPSHGPACCATCRVAGSAAAVADAWLATEHRAYQRPEPHGPMRQACREAAAARLTRVFVHQHHAPCPAAQVGETAGAWLLPGTGELPLTGELLALWRDPLSGGGSPVVSWLNHCTDLDDIRRVLDTRRPTP
;
A
#
# COMPACT_ATOMS: atom_id res chain seq x y z
N MET A 1 -53.07 -39.16 23.15
CA MET A 1 -52.74 -37.83 22.59
C MET A 1 -51.25 -37.62 22.71
N ARG A 2 -50.53 -37.64 21.58
CA ARG A 2 -49.08 -37.37 21.51
C ARG A 2 -48.90 -35.92 21.01
N LEU A 3 -48.19 -35.10 21.79
CA LEU A 3 -47.77 -33.75 21.40
C LEU A 3 -46.66 -33.83 20.33
N PRO A 4 -46.65 -32.99 19.28
CA PRO A 4 -45.57 -32.98 18.30
C PRO A 4 -44.36 -32.19 18.81
N ALA A 5 -43.19 -32.70 18.45
CA ALA A 5 -41.87 -32.16 18.77
C ALA A 5 -41.63 -30.80 18.12
N ALA A 6 -41.10 -29.85 18.89
CA ALA A 6 -40.56 -28.60 18.41
C ALA A 6 -39.27 -28.86 17.60
N GLY A 7 -39.30 -28.55 16.30
CA GLY A 7 -38.12 -28.55 15.45
C GLY A 7 -37.22 -27.35 15.75
N PRO A 8 -35.88 -27.49 15.69
CA PRO A 8 -34.98 -26.39 15.98
C PRO A 8 -35.04 -25.36 14.84
N GLY A 9 -35.42 -24.14 15.20
CA GLY A 9 -35.35 -22.97 14.34
C GLY A 9 -33.91 -22.75 13.86
N ARG A 10 -33.70 -22.87 12.55
CA ARG A 10 -32.47 -22.44 11.90
C ARG A 10 -32.37 -20.92 12.03
N CYS A 11 -31.57 -20.45 12.97
CA CYS A 11 -31.04 -19.09 12.93
C CYS A 11 -30.19 -18.97 11.66
N ARG A 12 -30.74 -18.33 10.63
CA ARG A 12 -29.96 -17.77 9.52
C ARG A 12 -29.07 -16.69 10.12
N VAL A 13 -27.80 -17.01 10.33
CA VAL A 13 -26.78 -15.97 10.55
C VAL A 13 -26.64 -15.26 9.21
N HIS A 14 -27.09 -14.01 9.16
CA HIS A 14 -26.69 -13.07 8.14
C HIS A 14 -25.17 -12.94 8.20
N GLY A 15 -24.46 -13.60 7.29
CA GLY A 15 -23.05 -13.33 7.01
C GLY A 15 -22.94 -11.97 6.35
N GLY A 16 -23.02 -10.90 7.14
CA GLY A 16 -22.56 -9.58 6.72
C GLY A 16 -21.09 -9.70 6.37
N GLY A 17 -20.73 -9.36 5.12
CA GLY A 17 -19.37 -9.45 4.58
C GLY A 17 -18.41 -8.43 5.16
N GLY A 18 -18.44 -8.21 6.49
CA GLY A 18 -17.48 -7.37 7.20
C GLY A 18 -16.17 -8.12 7.42
N MET A 19 -15.07 -7.38 7.35
CA MET A 19 -13.73 -7.87 7.71
C MET A 19 -13.72 -8.39 9.15
N ARG A 20 -13.03 -9.50 9.43
CA ARG A 20 -12.96 -10.04 10.79
C ARG A 20 -12.05 -9.15 11.65
N PRO A 21 -12.27 -9.02 12.98
CA PRO A 21 -11.42 -8.19 13.84
C PRO A 21 -9.92 -8.51 13.77
N ARG A 22 -9.56 -9.77 13.57
CA ARG A 22 -8.16 -10.20 13.38
C ARG A 22 -7.57 -9.70 12.06
N ASP A 23 -8.38 -9.66 11.01
CA ASP A 23 -7.97 -9.16 9.70
C ASP A 23 -7.73 -7.63 9.78
N GLU A 24 -8.59 -6.91 10.51
CA GLU A 24 -8.43 -5.48 10.76
C GLU A 24 -7.15 -5.16 11.54
N VAL A 25 -6.85 -5.89 12.62
CA VAL A 25 -5.58 -5.74 13.36
C VAL A 25 -4.37 -5.99 12.44
N THR A 26 -4.47 -6.96 11.54
CA THR A 26 -3.40 -7.28 10.57
C THR A 26 -3.16 -6.10 9.63
N VAL A 27 -4.22 -5.49 9.10
CA VAL A 27 -4.11 -4.29 8.25
C VAL A 27 -3.46 -3.14 9.02
N HIS A 28 -3.87 -2.88 10.26
CA HIS A 28 -3.27 -1.84 11.11
C HIS A 28 -1.77 -2.08 11.33
N GLN A 29 -1.37 -3.32 11.61
CA GLN A 29 0.03 -3.68 11.78
C GLN A 29 0.83 -3.44 10.49
N LEU A 30 0.28 -3.81 9.33
CA LEU A 30 0.95 -3.58 8.05
C LEU A 30 1.09 -2.09 7.70
N LEU A 31 0.07 -1.28 8.00
CA LEU A 31 0.13 0.18 7.86
C LEU A 31 1.19 0.79 8.80
N GLY A 32 1.22 0.34 10.05
CA GLY A 32 2.25 0.73 11.01
C GLY A 32 3.66 0.38 10.53
N ARG A 33 3.83 -0.77 9.84
CA ARG A 33 5.12 -1.16 9.25
C ARG A 33 5.54 -0.28 8.08
N ILE A 34 4.61 0.19 7.25
CA ILE A 34 4.92 1.19 6.21
C ILE A 34 5.50 2.45 6.86
N SER A 35 4.82 2.98 7.88
CA SER A 35 5.28 4.17 8.62
C SER A 35 6.64 3.94 9.30
N TYR A 36 6.80 2.83 10.00
CA TYR A 36 8.04 2.45 10.68
C TYR A 36 9.24 2.42 9.71
N PHE A 37 9.11 1.68 8.60
CA PHE A 37 10.19 1.60 7.63
C PHE A 37 10.44 2.91 6.90
N HIS A 38 9.37 3.65 6.62
CA HIS A 38 9.49 4.94 6.00
C HIS A 38 10.35 5.88 6.84
N VAL A 39 9.97 6.08 8.11
CA VAL A 39 10.65 7.02 9.02
C VAL A 39 12.09 6.61 9.31
N LEU A 40 12.34 5.30 9.52
CA LEU A 40 13.68 4.86 9.91
C LEU A 40 14.66 4.78 8.74
N PHE A 41 14.22 4.33 7.56
CA PHE A 41 15.16 3.98 6.49
C PHE A 41 15.00 4.84 5.24
N ILE A 42 13.78 5.27 4.91
CA ILE A 42 13.53 5.98 3.65
C ILE A 42 13.67 7.49 3.84
N GLU A 43 12.94 8.06 4.80
CA GLU A 43 12.89 9.50 5.05
C GLU A 43 14.30 10.12 5.22
N PRO A 44 15.23 9.53 6.00
CA PRO A 44 16.59 10.08 6.14
C PRO A 44 17.42 10.06 4.85
N ALA A 45 17.06 9.19 3.90
CA ALA A 45 17.75 9.00 2.63
C ALA A 45 17.02 9.67 1.44
N LEU A 46 15.90 10.36 1.70
CA LEU A 46 15.20 11.11 0.66
C LEU A 46 16.09 12.26 0.18
N ALA A 47 16.40 12.25 -1.12
CA ALA A 47 16.95 13.44 -1.74
C ALA A 47 15.83 14.47 -1.93
N SER A 48 16.17 15.74 -1.77
CA SER A 48 15.30 16.84 -2.21
C SER A 48 15.06 16.69 -3.71
N ALA A 49 13.83 16.34 -4.07
CA ALA A 49 13.40 16.29 -5.45
C ALA A 49 12.59 17.55 -5.79
N PRO A 50 12.70 18.08 -7.01
CA PRO A 50 11.81 19.15 -7.46
C PRO A 50 10.36 18.66 -7.43
N ALA A 51 9.44 19.54 -7.06
CA ALA A 51 8.02 19.22 -7.07
C ALA A 51 7.59 18.79 -8.48
N ALA A 52 7.08 17.57 -8.60
CA ALA A 52 6.49 17.09 -9.84
C ALA A 52 5.19 17.84 -10.15
N ALA A 53 4.89 18.00 -11.44
CA ALA A 53 3.62 18.57 -11.88
C ALA A 53 2.42 17.79 -11.30
N GLY A 54 1.31 18.51 -11.07
CA GLY A 54 0.07 17.92 -10.55
C GLY A 54 -0.42 16.75 -11.41
N GLY A 55 -1.08 15.77 -10.78
CA GLY A 55 -1.66 14.62 -11.46
C GLY A 55 -2.99 14.94 -12.16
N GLU A 56 -3.71 13.90 -12.58
CA GLU A 56 -5.06 14.06 -13.11
C GLU A 56 -6.10 14.22 -11.98
N LEU A 57 -7.24 14.85 -12.29
CA LEU A 57 -8.38 14.91 -11.37
C LEU A 57 -8.87 13.50 -11.01
N CYS A 58 -9.11 13.25 -9.72
CA CYS A 58 -9.73 12.00 -9.26
C CYS A 58 -11.20 11.90 -9.68
N CYS A 59 -11.79 10.72 -9.59
CA CYS A 59 -13.18 10.49 -10.03
C CYS A 59 -14.21 11.48 -9.42
N ASN A 60 -14.11 11.82 -8.14
CA ASN A 60 -15.01 12.79 -7.49
C ASN A 60 -14.88 14.21 -8.09
N HIS A 61 -13.72 14.56 -8.65
CA HIS A 61 -13.48 15.88 -9.25
C HIS A 61 -13.58 15.87 -10.78
N ARG A 62 -13.51 14.70 -11.42
CA ARG A 62 -13.64 14.54 -12.87
C ARG A 62 -15.10 14.48 -13.31
N THR A 63 -15.97 13.91 -12.48
CA THR A 63 -17.37 13.64 -12.86
C THR A 63 -18.32 14.04 -11.72
N PRO A 64 -18.57 15.36 -11.52
CA PRO A 64 -19.42 15.85 -10.44
C PRO A 64 -20.89 15.42 -10.53
N SER A 65 -21.34 14.88 -11.68
CA SER A 65 -22.74 14.55 -11.95
C SER A 65 -23.17 13.13 -11.53
N GLY A 66 -22.26 12.31 -11.00
CA GLY A 66 -22.56 10.97 -10.48
C GLY A 66 -22.74 10.94 -8.95
N PRO A 67 -23.23 9.84 -8.36
CA PRO A 67 -23.23 9.70 -6.90
C PRO A 67 -21.79 9.81 -6.39
N ALA A 68 -21.57 10.74 -5.46
CA ALA A 68 -20.27 10.98 -4.88
C ALA A 68 -19.76 9.68 -4.23
N ARG A 69 -18.52 9.29 -4.58
CA ARG A 69 -17.85 8.20 -3.87
C ARG A 69 -17.45 8.70 -2.48
N PRO A 70 -17.33 7.80 -1.48
CA PRO A 70 -16.86 8.17 -0.16
C PRO A 70 -15.60 9.03 -0.25
N ASP A 71 -15.70 10.22 0.32
CA ASP A 71 -14.61 11.17 0.31
C ASP A 71 -13.57 10.79 1.37
N ALA A 72 -12.36 11.27 1.15
CA ALA A 72 -11.23 10.98 2.00
C ALA A 72 -11.30 11.69 3.36
N GLY A 73 -11.98 12.84 3.44
CA GLY A 73 -12.21 13.52 4.71
C GLY A 73 -13.05 12.67 5.67
N GLY A 74 -14.03 11.93 5.15
CA GLY A 74 -14.86 11.02 5.93
C GLY A 74 -14.17 9.71 6.27
N LEU A 75 -13.55 9.04 5.29
CA LEU A 75 -13.02 7.68 5.50
C LEU A 75 -11.57 7.61 5.98
N LEU A 76 -10.71 8.54 5.57
CA LEU A 76 -9.28 8.45 5.89
C LEU A 76 -8.93 9.23 7.15
N ALA A 77 -9.52 10.41 7.37
CA ALA A 77 -9.12 11.34 8.45
C ALA A 77 -9.19 10.76 9.87
N HIS A 78 -9.90 9.64 10.06
CA HIS A 78 -10.10 9.01 11.36
C HIS A 78 -9.65 7.54 11.40
N GLY A 79 -8.96 7.06 10.37
CA GLY A 79 -8.53 5.66 10.26
C GLY A 79 -7.03 5.51 10.08
N ALA A 80 -6.52 4.32 10.36
CA ALA A 80 -5.10 4.00 10.15
C ALA A 80 -4.62 4.22 8.71
N TRP A 81 -5.53 4.23 7.73
CA TRP A 81 -5.23 4.52 6.33
C TRP A 81 -4.75 5.96 6.09
N ALA A 82 -5.00 6.91 7.00
CA ALA A 82 -4.40 8.25 6.94
C ALA A 82 -2.88 8.19 6.86
N VAL A 83 -2.25 7.21 7.52
CA VAL A 83 -0.79 7.07 7.56
C VAL A 83 -0.18 6.93 6.17
N LEU A 84 -0.92 6.36 5.21
CA LEU A 84 -0.42 6.22 3.85
C LEU A 84 -0.37 7.57 3.13
N ASP A 85 -1.37 8.43 3.37
CA ASP A 85 -1.38 9.80 2.83
C ASP A 85 -0.33 10.67 3.51
N GLU A 86 -0.11 10.50 4.82
CA GLU A 86 0.94 11.17 5.59
C GLU A 86 2.35 10.75 5.14
N VAL A 87 2.61 9.44 5.02
CA VAL A 87 3.88 8.92 4.51
C VAL A 87 4.12 9.34 3.09
N ALA A 88 3.10 9.36 2.24
CA ALA A 88 3.30 9.91 0.91
C ALA A 88 3.65 11.41 0.99
N ALA A 89 3.14 12.17 1.97
CA ALA A 89 3.27 13.63 2.09
C ALA A 89 4.72 14.07 2.21
N THR A 90 5.51 13.28 2.92
CA THR A 90 6.94 13.51 3.16
C THR A 90 7.80 13.28 1.91
N LEU A 91 7.32 12.52 0.91
CA LEU A 91 8.12 12.12 -0.26
C LEU A 91 8.44 13.26 -1.23
N GLY A 92 7.84 14.45 -1.04
CA GLY A 92 8.10 15.64 -1.87
C GLY A 92 7.70 15.54 -3.35
N THR A 93 7.38 14.34 -3.83
CA THR A 93 7.06 14.01 -5.22
C THR A 93 5.70 13.35 -5.31
N TRP A 94 4.63 14.13 -5.25
CA TRP A 94 3.29 13.59 -5.48
C TRP A 94 2.88 13.65 -6.94
N ALA A 95 3.71 13.08 -7.82
CA ALA A 95 3.30 12.81 -9.19
C ALA A 95 2.03 11.94 -9.14
N GLY A 96 0.90 12.47 -9.63
CA GLY A 96 -0.38 11.76 -9.64
C GLY A 96 -1.38 12.13 -8.54
N ARG A 97 -1.09 13.09 -7.66
CA ARG A 97 -2.14 13.66 -6.79
C ARG A 97 -3.17 14.41 -7.62
N CYS A 98 -4.44 14.27 -7.23
CA CYS A 98 -5.49 15.12 -7.75
C CYS A 98 -5.10 16.60 -7.55
N PRO A 99 -5.13 17.45 -8.60
CA PRO A 99 -4.79 18.88 -8.48
C PRO A 99 -5.60 19.60 -7.41
N SER A 100 -6.89 19.26 -7.29
CA SER A 100 -7.77 19.72 -6.22
C SER A 100 -7.60 18.90 -4.94
N HIS A 101 -6.37 18.63 -4.51
CA HIS A 101 -6.09 17.75 -3.38
C HIS A 101 -6.78 18.29 -2.11
N GLY A 102 -7.78 17.58 -1.61
CA GLY A 102 -8.52 18.00 -0.42
C GLY A 102 -9.41 16.91 0.14
N PRO A 103 -10.18 17.17 1.22
CA PRO A 103 -11.05 16.17 1.85
C PRO A 103 -12.07 15.57 0.87
N ALA A 104 -12.53 16.35 -0.13
CA ALA A 104 -13.48 15.92 -1.15
C ALA A 104 -12.95 14.89 -2.18
N CYS A 105 -11.64 14.63 -2.21
CA CYS A 105 -11.08 13.58 -3.07
C CYS A 105 -11.68 12.21 -2.73
N CYS A 106 -11.87 11.35 -3.73
CA CYS A 106 -12.27 9.97 -3.49
C CYS A 106 -11.23 9.24 -2.63
N ALA A 107 -11.67 8.64 -1.51
CA ALA A 107 -10.80 7.93 -0.58
C ALA A 107 -9.99 6.81 -1.27
N THR A 108 -10.65 6.03 -2.12
CA THR A 108 -10.04 4.92 -2.86
C THR A 108 -8.97 5.40 -3.85
N CYS A 109 -9.22 6.49 -4.58
CA CYS A 109 -8.21 7.11 -5.44
C CYS A 109 -7.02 7.64 -4.62
N ARG A 110 -7.27 8.19 -3.43
CA ARG A 110 -6.21 8.69 -2.55
C ARG A 110 -5.33 7.55 -2.02
N VAL A 111 -5.92 6.43 -1.61
CA VAL A 111 -5.17 5.23 -1.22
C VAL A 111 -4.33 4.71 -2.39
N ALA A 112 -4.92 4.57 -3.58
CA ALA A 112 -4.20 4.12 -4.77
C ALA A 112 -3.01 5.02 -5.13
N GLY A 113 -3.24 6.34 -5.15
CA GLY A 113 -2.20 7.33 -5.47
C GLY A 113 -1.09 7.36 -4.43
N SER A 114 -1.44 7.28 -3.15
CA SER A 114 -0.45 7.28 -2.06
C SER A 114 0.37 5.99 -2.08
N ALA A 115 -0.26 4.82 -2.27
CA ALA A 115 0.44 3.54 -2.40
C ALA A 115 1.43 3.55 -3.58
N ALA A 116 1.02 4.08 -4.73
CA ALA A 116 1.90 4.22 -5.89
C ALA A 116 3.08 5.13 -5.59
N ALA A 117 2.86 6.30 -4.97
CA ALA A 117 3.91 7.24 -4.61
C ALA A 117 4.92 6.62 -3.64
N VAL A 118 4.45 5.92 -2.62
CA VAL A 118 5.29 5.20 -1.65
C VAL A 118 6.17 4.17 -2.35
N ALA A 119 5.60 3.30 -3.19
CA ALA A 119 6.38 2.30 -3.89
C ALA A 119 7.42 2.90 -4.84
N ASP A 120 7.08 3.98 -5.54
CA ASP A 120 7.98 4.65 -6.48
C ASP A 120 9.18 5.30 -5.76
N ALA A 121 8.91 5.98 -4.65
CA ALA A 121 9.95 6.67 -3.90
C ALA A 121 10.84 5.69 -3.13
N TRP A 122 10.28 4.63 -2.55
CA TRP A 122 11.06 3.59 -1.88
C TRP A 122 11.99 2.89 -2.88
N LEU A 123 11.48 2.54 -4.06
CA LEU A 123 12.27 1.96 -5.15
C LEU A 123 13.45 2.86 -5.54
N ALA A 124 13.19 4.14 -5.80
CA ALA A 124 14.24 5.09 -6.17
C ALA A 124 15.26 5.31 -5.03
N THR A 125 14.79 5.37 -3.79
CA THR A 125 15.63 5.58 -2.60
C THR A 125 16.56 4.38 -2.38
N GLU A 126 16.03 3.16 -2.42
CA GLU A 126 16.86 1.96 -2.29
C GLU A 126 17.85 1.79 -3.44
N HIS A 127 17.46 2.08 -4.70
CA HIS A 127 18.39 2.07 -5.82
C HIS A 127 19.56 3.03 -5.59
N ARG A 128 19.27 4.27 -5.18
CA ARG A 128 20.29 5.28 -4.90
C ARG A 128 21.19 4.87 -3.74
N ALA A 129 20.61 4.45 -2.62
CA ALA A 129 21.37 4.03 -1.44
C ALA A 129 22.27 2.83 -1.74
N TYR A 130 21.81 1.91 -2.60
CA TYR A 130 22.58 0.75 -3.04
C TYR A 130 23.52 1.04 -4.22
N GLN A 131 23.70 2.31 -4.60
CA GLN A 131 24.57 2.75 -5.69
C GLN A 131 24.27 2.05 -7.02
N ARG A 132 22.99 1.74 -7.25
CA ARG A 132 22.50 1.12 -8.48
C ARG A 132 22.12 2.18 -9.51
N PRO A 133 22.11 1.84 -10.80
CA PRO A 133 21.49 2.68 -11.81
C PRO A 133 20.04 3.00 -11.43
N GLU A 134 19.55 4.18 -11.82
CA GLU A 134 18.15 4.57 -11.62
C GLU A 134 17.20 3.48 -12.15
N PRO A 135 16.11 3.16 -11.41
CA PRO A 135 15.17 2.13 -11.82
C PRO A 135 14.55 2.50 -13.16
N HIS A 136 14.57 1.57 -14.10
CA HIS A 136 14.03 1.83 -15.43
C HIS A 136 12.50 2.00 -15.40
N GLY A 137 11.98 2.79 -16.35
CA GLY A 137 10.56 3.18 -16.40
C GLY A 137 9.55 2.03 -16.22
N PRO A 138 9.71 0.88 -16.89
CA PRO A 138 8.81 -0.27 -16.72
C PRO A 138 8.78 -0.83 -15.29
N MET A 139 9.90 -0.88 -14.57
CA MET A 139 9.94 -1.37 -13.18
C MET A 139 9.26 -0.37 -12.24
N ARG A 140 9.53 0.93 -12.41
CA ARG A 140 8.83 1.98 -11.65
C ARG A 140 7.32 1.86 -11.82
N GLN A 141 6.86 1.71 -13.06
CA GLN A 141 5.44 1.55 -13.35
C GLN A 141 4.86 0.26 -12.74
N ALA A 142 5.55 -0.88 -12.88
CA ALA A 142 5.10 -2.14 -12.29
C ALA A 142 4.98 -2.07 -10.76
N CYS A 143 5.96 -1.47 -10.06
CA CYS A 143 5.92 -1.27 -8.62
C CYS A 143 4.76 -0.37 -8.19
N ARG A 144 4.54 0.74 -8.90
CA ARG A 144 3.43 1.68 -8.65
C ARG A 144 2.07 1.00 -8.81
N GLU A 145 1.87 0.29 -9.91
CA GLU A 145 0.62 -0.43 -10.20
C GLU A 145 0.36 -1.54 -9.18
N ALA A 146 1.38 -2.34 -8.86
CA ALA A 146 1.26 -3.43 -7.90
C ALA A 146 0.88 -2.90 -6.51
N ALA A 147 1.57 -1.86 -6.02
CA ALA A 147 1.24 -1.26 -4.73
C ALA A 147 -0.17 -0.64 -4.72
N ALA A 148 -0.51 0.14 -5.75
CA ALA A 148 -1.85 0.74 -5.88
C ALA A 148 -2.94 -0.33 -5.89
N ALA A 149 -2.80 -1.37 -6.71
CA ALA A 149 -3.79 -2.44 -6.84
C ALA A 149 -3.96 -3.23 -5.54
N ARG A 150 -2.85 -3.58 -4.89
CA ARG A 150 -2.83 -4.40 -3.67
C ARG A 150 -3.43 -3.66 -2.48
N LEU A 151 -2.97 -2.45 -2.17
CA LEU A 151 -3.50 -1.66 -1.06
C LEU A 151 -4.95 -1.24 -1.30
N THR A 152 -5.30 -0.86 -2.53
CA THR A 152 -6.69 -0.52 -2.88
C THR A 152 -7.64 -1.69 -2.69
N ARG A 153 -7.24 -2.91 -3.07
CA ARG A 153 -8.07 -4.10 -2.89
C ARG A 153 -8.41 -4.33 -1.42
N VAL A 154 -7.42 -4.21 -0.54
CA VAL A 154 -7.60 -4.35 0.91
C VAL A 154 -8.49 -3.24 1.47
N PHE A 155 -8.24 -1.99 1.07
CA PHE A 155 -9.06 -0.85 1.48
C PHE A 155 -10.53 -1.00 1.04
N VAL A 156 -10.77 -1.37 -0.22
CA VAL A 156 -12.12 -1.61 -0.76
C VAL A 156 -12.82 -2.74 -0.02
N HIS A 157 -12.08 -3.81 0.32
CA HIS A 157 -12.62 -4.91 1.09
C HIS A 157 -13.02 -4.48 2.52
N GLN A 158 -12.19 -3.68 3.19
CA GLN A 158 -12.45 -3.20 4.55
C GLN A 158 -13.59 -2.17 4.62
N HIS A 159 -13.63 -1.22 3.68
CA HIS A 159 -14.53 -0.05 3.75
C HIS A 159 -15.71 -0.10 2.78
N HIS A 160 -15.85 -1.18 2.00
CA HIS A 160 -16.88 -1.33 0.96
C HIS A 160 -16.95 -0.12 -0.01
N ALA A 161 -15.80 0.46 -0.35
CA ALA A 161 -15.70 1.69 -1.12
C ALA A 161 -15.08 1.47 -2.52
N PRO A 162 -15.71 0.71 -3.44
CA PRO A 162 -15.15 0.46 -4.76
C PRO A 162 -15.10 1.74 -5.60
N CYS A 163 -14.02 1.89 -6.37
CA CYS A 163 -13.84 2.97 -7.32
C CYS A 163 -13.28 2.43 -8.64
N PRO A 164 -14.06 2.45 -9.75
CA PRO A 164 -13.60 1.96 -11.05
C PRO A 164 -12.36 2.70 -11.56
N ALA A 165 -12.24 4.00 -11.28
CA ALA A 165 -11.07 4.80 -11.67
C ALA A 165 -9.79 4.41 -10.91
N ALA A 166 -9.92 3.71 -9.78
CA ALA A 166 -8.81 3.22 -8.98
C ALA A 166 -8.62 1.69 -9.10
N GLN A 167 -9.47 0.99 -9.86
CA GLN A 167 -9.27 -0.42 -10.17
C GLN A 167 -8.19 -0.55 -11.23
N VAL A 168 -6.95 -0.39 -10.79
CA VAL A 168 -5.78 -0.74 -11.58
C VAL A 168 -5.60 -2.25 -11.40
N GLY A 169 -5.71 -3.01 -12.49
CA GLY A 169 -5.30 -4.41 -12.48
C GLY A 169 -3.81 -4.49 -12.18
N GLU A 170 -3.38 -5.52 -11.44
CA GLU A 170 -1.96 -5.88 -11.44
C GLU A 170 -1.67 -6.49 -12.82
N THR A 171 -1.36 -5.63 -13.81
CA THR A 171 -1.15 -6.03 -15.21
C THR A 171 0.19 -6.74 -15.40
N ALA A 172 0.41 -7.30 -16.59
CA ALA A 172 1.65 -7.99 -16.99
C ALA A 172 2.91 -7.22 -16.55
N GLY A 173 3.78 -7.87 -15.77
CA GLY A 173 4.94 -7.20 -15.16
C GLY A 173 5.33 -7.71 -13.78
N ALA A 174 4.68 -8.76 -13.26
CA ALA A 174 5.07 -9.36 -11.98
C ALA A 174 6.55 -9.80 -11.92
N TRP A 175 7.13 -10.16 -13.08
CA TRP A 175 8.56 -10.50 -13.21
C TRP A 175 9.50 -9.30 -13.08
N LEU A 176 8.98 -8.07 -13.20
CA LEU A 176 9.72 -6.82 -12.99
C LEU A 176 9.72 -6.37 -11.52
N LEU A 177 8.91 -7.01 -10.66
CA LEU A 177 8.83 -6.60 -9.26
C LEU A 177 10.08 -7.09 -8.51
N PRO A 178 10.74 -6.21 -7.75
CA PRO A 178 11.92 -6.59 -6.99
C PRO A 178 11.56 -7.58 -5.89
N GLY A 179 12.43 -8.57 -5.71
CA GLY A 179 12.36 -9.46 -4.56
C GLY A 179 12.87 -8.80 -3.28
N THR A 180 12.52 -9.36 -2.12
CA THR A 180 13.03 -8.92 -0.81
C THR A 180 14.53 -9.15 -0.64
N GLY A 181 15.14 -10.05 -1.43
CA GLY A 181 16.60 -10.23 -1.48
C GLY A 181 17.31 -9.23 -2.38
N GLU A 182 16.57 -8.47 -3.17
CA GLU A 182 17.12 -7.46 -4.08
C GLU A 182 16.95 -6.05 -3.51
N LEU A 183 15.71 -5.69 -3.16
CA LEU A 183 15.32 -4.43 -2.53
C LEU A 183 14.40 -4.78 -1.35
N PRO A 184 14.96 -4.95 -0.14
CA PRO A 184 14.21 -5.44 1.02
C PRO A 184 12.96 -4.64 1.35
N LEU A 185 13.02 -3.31 1.34
CA LEU A 185 11.89 -2.48 1.79
C LEU A 185 10.79 -2.44 0.72
N THR A 186 11.15 -2.18 -0.53
CA THR A 186 10.22 -2.16 -1.67
C THR A 186 9.64 -3.55 -1.91
N GLY A 187 10.49 -4.57 -1.91
CA GLY A 187 10.07 -5.96 -2.07
C GLY A 187 9.14 -6.43 -0.95
N GLU A 188 9.40 -6.00 0.30
CA GLU A 188 8.54 -6.33 1.44
C GLU A 188 7.19 -5.60 1.37
N LEU A 189 7.17 -4.30 1.05
CA LEU A 189 5.95 -3.54 0.77
C LEU A 189 5.10 -4.27 -0.28
N LEU A 190 5.70 -4.70 -1.38
CA LEU A 190 4.96 -5.41 -2.41
C LEU A 190 4.48 -6.78 -1.91
N ALA A 191 5.36 -7.59 -1.34
CA ALA A 191 5.07 -8.98 -0.97
C ALA A 191 3.99 -9.10 0.12
N LEU A 192 4.05 -8.28 1.18
CA LEU A 192 3.10 -8.37 2.30
C LEU A 192 1.68 -7.97 1.89
N TRP A 193 1.57 -6.99 1.01
CA TRP A 193 0.27 -6.47 0.57
C TRP A 193 -0.35 -7.28 -0.56
N ARG A 194 0.38 -8.23 -1.16
CA ARG A 194 -0.18 -9.15 -2.17
C ARG A 194 -1.29 -10.02 -1.60
N ASP A 195 -1.08 -10.55 -0.40
CA ASP A 195 -2.05 -11.39 0.28
C ASP A 195 -1.92 -11.24 1.81
N PRO A 196 -2.32 -10.09 2.36
CA PRO A 196 -2.08 -9.75 3.76
C PRO A 196 -2.89 -10.62 4.73
N LEU A 197 -3.92 -11.33 4.24
CA LEU A 197 -4.83 -12.11 5.06
C LEU A 197 -4.54 -13.62 5.05
N SER A 198 -3.66 -14.11 4.17
CA SER A 198 -3.31 -15.53 4.07
C SER A 198 -2.13 -15.97 4.94
N GLY A 199 -1.51 -15.06 5.69
CA GLY A 199 -0.61 -15.39 6.83
C GLY A 199 0.69 -16.14 6.52
N GLY A 200 1.12 -16.24 5.25
CA GLY A 200 2.19 -17.15 4.84
C GLY A 200 3.62 -16.57 4.73
N GLY A 201 3.83 -15.29 5.01
CA GLY A 201 5.13 -14.64 4.80
C GLY A 201 5.97 -14.49 6.08
N SER A 202 7.22 -14.93 6.07
CA SER A 202 8.20 -14.54 7.10
C SER A 202 8.63 -13.09 6.87
N PRO A 203 8.39 -12.17 7.82
CA PRO A 203 8.70 -10.75 7.63
C PRO A 203 10.21 -10.49 7.61
N VAL A 204 10.65 -9.59 6.73
CA VAL A 204 12.04 -9.09 6.67
C VAL A 204 12.39 -8.28 7.94
N VAL A 205 11.37 -7.77 8.68
CA VAL A 205 11.53 -7.17 10.03
C VAL A 205 12.43 -7.98 10.95
N SER A 206 12.36 -9.31 10.89
CA SER A 206 13.12 -10.19 11.79
C SER A 206 14.62 -9.88 11.82
N TRP A 207 15.21 -9.51 10.67
CA TRP A 207 16.63 -9.14 10.59
C TRP A 207 16.88 -7.65 10.39
N LEU A 208 15.91 -6.88 9.89
CA LEU A 208 16.02 -5.41 9.84
C LEU A 208 16.07 -4.77 11.23
N ASN A 209 15.59 -5.45 12.27
CA ASN A 209 15.72 -4.99 13.66
C ASN A 209 17.17 -4.76 14.12
N HIS A 210 18.15 -5.26 13.37
CA HIS A 210 19.58 -5.05 13.63
C HIS A 210 20.23 -4.01 12.70
N CYS A 211 19.47 -3.42 11.78
CA CYS A 211 19.94 -2.39 10.86
C CYS A 211 19.55 -1.01 11.39
N THR A 212 20.46 -0.05 11.29
CA THR A 212 20.24 1.34 11.71
C THR A 212 20.04 2.29 10.52
N ASP A 213 20.51 1.92 9.33
CA ASP A 213 20.36 2.68 8.09
C ASP A 213 20.30 1.77 6.83
N LEU A 214 20.18 2.37 5.65
CA LEU A 214 20.19 1.64 4.37
C LEU A 214 21.56 1.01 4.03
N ASP A 215 22.66 1.53 4.57
CA ASP A 215 24.00 0.97 4.35
C ASP A 215 24.17 -0.35 5.13
N ASP A 216 23.64 -0.45 6.34
CA ASP A 216 23.53 -1.71 7.09
C ASP A 216 22.77 -2.77 6.30
N ILE A 217 21.63 -2.39 5.72
CA ILE A 217 20.81 -3.29 4.91
C ILE A 217 21.61 -3.79 3.70
N ARG A 218 22.31 -2.89 3.00
CA ARG A 218 23.18 -3.24 1.87
C ARG A 218 24.26 -4.22 2.27
N ARG A 219 24.96 -3.98 3.38
CA ARG A 219 26.01 -4.89 3.89
C ARG A 219 25.46 -6.28 4.16
N VAL A 220 24.29 -6.39 4.79
CA VAL A 220 23.65 -7.68 5.04
C VAL A 220 23.31 -8.40 3.74
N LEU A 221 22.78 -7.68 2.74
CA LEU A 221 22.52 -8.27 1.42
C LEU A 221 23.78 -8.83 0.77
N ASP A 222 24.89 -8.10 0.83
CA ASP A 222 26.16 -8.54 0.26
C ASP A 222 26.70 -9.79 0.97
N THR A 223 26.54 -9.90 2.30
CA THR A 223 26.93 -11.12 3.03
C THR A 223 26.08 -12.35 2.72
N ARG A 224 24.85 -12.15 2.24
CA ARG A 224 23.90 -13.23 1.91
C ARG A 224 23.97 -13.66 0.46
N ARG A 225 24.61 -12.88 -0.41
CA ARG A 225 24.82 -13.27 -1.80
C ARG A 225 25.82 -14.43 -1.82
N PRO A 226 25.47 -15.59 -2.41
CA PRO A 226 26.45 -16.65 -2.60
C PRO A 226 27.58 -16.12 -3.49
N THR A 227 28.82 -16.33 -3.05
CA THR A 227 30.02 -16.10 -3.88
C THR A 227 29.86 -16.92 -5.17
N PRO A 228 30.11 -16.33 -6.35
CA PRO A 228 29.95 -17.03 -7.63
C PRO A 228 30.85 -18.26 -7.76
#